data_AF-A0A814AGC5-F1
#
_entry.id   AF-A0A814AGC5-F1
#
_cell.length_a   1.000
_cell.length_b   1.000
_cell.length_c   1.000
_cell.angle_alpha   90.00
_cell.angle_beta   90.00
_cell.angle_gamma   90.00
#
_symmetry.space_group_name_H-M   'P 1'
#
loop_
_entity.id
_entity.type
_entity.pdbx_description
1 polymer ?
#
loop_
_entity_poly.entity_id
_entity_poly.type
_entity_poly.pdbx_seq_one_letter_code
_entity_poly.pdbx_strand_id
1 'polypeptide(L)'
;MIMNDNLLQLESLPNEIFAGIFEFLPCPELFQAFYHLNSRFNKLLQSLPYLTLNLLTNNNNNNNDFFPYVRSLIIDRAIDINLCRFMQIRSLTLRYPTDQLLAQLISNSSLHLEHLSVNHMHVSVLNYIPNLCDKVFSNGFSKLKSCHLFEWGTIVKNSQWTILPCLYILKIGKIDLFIYKSILSSCPNLYFLQLATIISSNTSIHIRPHLNLKRIVIRTTVFVERWTDDDMNICLSYVPNLEYLSVHQPKSYTAKPLLSRPAPVCDDIDKFQQKSKNFDQLSLWYEQISNVYTNANELQLMNWGYADLDEHIDDNTGYYSKKLYQQVLANITLTDKNILEVGCGRGAGAAWCVRTYASRSYVGIDPSGDVISLCEQCYSTIPRLSFMIADLKTHLSFQNESMDVVLSIETTNIFDEIIAVKRFVDEITRVLTPNGYFVWCGLCNVDGSSLLIDYLTANNAFIIKEKVNITRNVLHALDIQNNSRVDFIDRYIQPAEQEYCRLFAGLPGTELYDNMQQGRAEYWRVVFRKKTTKKTPIV
;
A
#
# COMPACT_ATOMS: atom_id res chain seq x y z
N MET A 1 24.48 -67.70 -6.74
CA MET A 1 23.30 -67.27 -5.97
C MET A 1 23.37 -65.75 -5.91
N ILE A 2 22.44 -65.10 -6.60
CA ILE A 2 22.42 -63.66 -6.90
C ILE A 2 22.00 -62.90 -5.63
N MET A 3 22.81 -61.93 -5.19
CA MET A 3 22.35 -60.89 -4.25
C MET A 3 21.59 -59.85 -5.08
N ASN A 4 20.28 -59.78 -4.92
CA ASN A 4 19.45 -58.71 -5.45
C ASN A 4 19.52 -57.52 -4.48
N ASP A 5 20.43 -56.58 -4.75
CA ASP A 5 20.40 -55.25 -4.16
C ASP A 5 19.23 -54.44 -4.78
N ASN A 6 18.02 -54.63 -4.26
CA ASN A 6 16.94 -53.68 -4.46
C ASN A 6 17.20 -52.44 -3.60
N LEU A 7 18.19 -51.63 -3.99
CA LEU A 7 18.23 -50.23 -3.58
C LEU A 7 16.95 -49.58 -4.12
N LEU A 8 16.06 -49.16 -3.22
CA LEU A 8 14.89 -48.33 -3.53
C LEU A 8 15.40 -47.06 -4.22
N GLN A 9 15.41 -47.08 -5.55
CA GLN A 9 15.67 -45.92 -6.37
C GLN A 9 14.59 -44.89 -6.06
N LEU A 10 14.98 -43.62 -5.89
CA LEU A 10 14.06 -42.53 -5.56
C LEU A 10 12.82 -42.57 -6.48
N GLU A 11 13.05 -42.87 -7.76
CA GLU A 11 12.11 -43.06 -8.86
C GLU A 11 10.98 -44.08 -8.60
N SER A 12 11.19 -45.01 -7.67
CA SER A 12 10.23 -46.05 -7.29
C SER A 12 9.24 -45.61 -6.20
N LEU A 13 9.41 -44.40 -5.65
CA LEU A 13 8.48 -43.86 -4.65
C LEU A 13 7.10 -43.51 -5.26
N PRO A 14 6.02 -43.62 -4.46
CA PRO A 14 4.68 -43.17 -4.83
C PRO A 14 4.60 -41.65 -5.04
N ASN A 15 3.66 -41.18 -5.87
CA ASN A 15 3.49 -39.75 -6.17
C ASN A 15 3.14 -38.94 -4.90
N GLU A 16 2.47 -39.56 -3.93
CA GLU A 16 2.03 -38.96 -2.67
C GLU A 16 3.23 -38.60 -1.78
N ILE A 17 4.26 -39.46 -1.75
CA ILE A 17 5.50 -39.19 -1.02
C ILE A 17 6.28 -38.07 -1.70
N PHE A 18 6.33 -38.07 -3.03
CA PHE A 18 6.95 -36.97 -3.77
C PHE A 18 6.26 -35.63 -3.54
N ALA A 19 4.93 -35.59 -3.59
CA ALA A 19 4.17 -34.38 -3.30
C ALA A 19 4.46 -33.85 -1.88
N GLY A 20 4.53 -34.75 -0.89
CA GLY A 20 4.91 -34.40 0.47
C GLY A 20 6.35 -33.88 0.60
N ILE A 21 7.33 -34.46 -0.10
CA ILE A 21 8.72 -33.97 -0.10
C ILE A 21 8.81 -32.60 -0.80
N PHE A 22 8.09 -32.42 -1.91
CA PHE A 22 8.15 -31.23 -2.74
C PHE A 22 7.48 -30.00 -2.13
N GLU A 23 6.56 -30.18 -1.17
CA GLU A 23 5.98 -29.07 -0.42
C GLU A 23 7.04 -28.27 0.37
N PHE A 24 8.16 -28.91 0.74
CA PHE A 24 9.22 -28.30 1.54
C PHE A 24 10.39 -27.75 0.74
N LEU A 25 10.40 -27.92 -0.59
CA LEU A 25 11.52 -27.52 -1.44
C LEU A 25 11.14 -26.37 -2.37
N PRO A 26 12.00 -25.36 -2.55
CA PRO A 26 11.78 -24.30 -3.53
C PRO A 26 11.63 -24.86 -4.95
N CYS A 27 10.56 -24.47 -5.65
CA CYS A 27 10.26 -24.94 -7.01
C CYS A 27 11.44 -24.81 -8.01
N PRO A 28 12.26 -23.74 -8.00
CA PRO A 28 13.44 -23.64 -8.86
C PRO A 28 14.51 -24.70 -8.56
N GLU A 29 14.70 -25.06 -7.29
CA GLU A 29 15.68 -26.06 -6.86
C GLU A 29 15.20 -27.47 -7.21
N LEU A 30 13.91 -27.75 -7.01
CA LEU A 30 13.28 -28.99 -7.49
C LEU A 30 13.45 -29.15 -9.00
N PHE A 31 13.21 -28.07 -9.75
CA PHE A 31 13.35 -28.11 -11.19
C PHE A 31 14.80 -28.34 -11.60
N GLN A 32 15.77 -27.59 -11.07
CA GLN A 32 17.19 -27.83 -11.38
C GLN A 32 17.68 -29.22 -10.95
N ALA A 33 17.21 -29.72 -9.81
CA ALA A 33 17.65 -30.99 -9.25
C ALA A 33 17.01 -32.21 -9.88
N PHE A 34 15.92 -32.08 -10.67
CA PHE A 34 15.19 -33.22 -11.21
C PHE A 34 14.81 -33.10 -12.70
N TYR A 35 14.84 -31.89 -13.27
CA TYR A 35 14.60 -31.68 -14.71
C TYR A 35 15.74 -32.33 -15.50
N HIS A 36 15.38 -33.18 -16.45
CA HIS A 36 16.26 -34.11 -17.21
C HIS A 36 16.71 -35.40 -16.50
N LEU A 37 16.50 -35.56 -15.20
CA LEU A 37 16.89 -36.79 -14.50
C LEU A 37 15.90 -37.93 -14.73
N ASN A 38 14.59 -37.64 -14.84
CA ASN A 38 13.60 -38.68 -15.06
C ASN A 38 12.35 -38.19 -15.84
N SER A 39 11.96 -38.97 -16.85
CA SER A 39 10.83 -38.69 -17.75
C SER A 39 9.46 -38.64 -17.06
N ARG A 40 9.29 -39.32 -15.93
CA ARG A 40 8.11 -39.28 -15.06
C ARG A 40 7.95 -37.90 -14.38
N PHE A 41 9.04 -37.28 -13.92
CA PHE A 41 8.98 -35.92 -13.36
C PHE A 41 8.65 -34.88 -14.41
N ASN A 42 9.26 -35.01 -15.60
CA ASN A 42 8.93 -34.13 -16.73
C ASN A 42 7.44 -34.24 -17.08
N LYS A 43 6.88 -35.46 -17.12
CA LYS A 43 5.44 -35.68 -17.32
C LYS A 43 4.58 -35.12 -16.19
N LEU A 44 5.01 -35.26 -14.93
CA LEU A 44 4.28 -34.72 -13.78
C LEU A 44 4.22 -33.18 -13.83
N LEU A 45 5.35 -32.52 -14.07
CA LEU A 45 5.42 -31.06 -14.22
C LEU A 45 4.62 -30.57 -15.43
N GLN A 46 4.71 -31.28 -16.57
CA GLN A 46 3.90 -31.02 -17.76
C GLN A 46 2.40 -31.25 -17.52
N SER A 47 2.05 -32.12 -16.57
CA SER A 47 0.66 -32.42 -16.21
C SER A 47 0.06 -31.39 -15.24
N LEU A 48 0.87 -30.53 -14.59
CA LEU A 48 0.37 -29.50 -13.70
C LEU A 48 -0.43 -28.47 -14.50
N PRO A 49 -1.77 -28.43 -14.37
CA PRO A 49 -2.60 -27.63 -15.26
C PRO A 49 -2.53 -26.12 -14.95
N TYR A 50 -1.99 -25.74 -13.78
CA TYR A 50 -2.00 -24.38 -13.24
C TYR A 50 -0.73 -24.05 -12.46
N LEU A 51 0.45 -24.23 -13.07
CA LEU A 51 1.69 -23.79 -12.42
C LEU A 51 1.69 -22.28 -12.22
N THR A 52 1.82 -21.84 -10.97
CA THR A 52 1.88 -20.44 -10.56
C THR A 52 3.32 -20.08 -10.16
N LEU A 53 3.89 -19.07 -10.79
CA LEU A 53 5.17 -18.49 -10.40
C LEU A 53 4.94 -17.15 -9.70
N ASN A 54 5.49 -17.00 -8.49
CA ASN A 54 5.49 -15.75 -7.75
C ASN A 54 6.90 -15.20 -7.64
N LEU A 55 7.16 -14.07 -8.30
CA LEU A 55 8.44 -13.38 -8.29
C LEU A 55 8.38 -12.27 -7.24
N LEU A 56 9.10 -12.50 -6.14
CA LEU A 56 9.21 -11.56 -5.02
C LEU A 56 10.59 -10.89 -4.97
N THR A 57 11.64 -11.47 -5.53
CA THR A 57 12.99 -10.90 -5.56
C THR A 57 13.59 -11.02 -6.95
N ASN A 58 14.52 -10.11 -7.28
CA ASN A 58 15.20 -10.08 -8.56
C ASN A 58 16.24 -11.22 -8.65
N ASN A 59 15.78 -12.44 -8.90
CA ASN A 59 16.67 -13.60 -9.04
C ASN A 59 17.12 -13.72 -10.50
N ASN A 60 18.34 -13.23 -10.78
CA ASN A 60 19.04 -13.33 -12.07
C ASN A 60 19.47 -14.76 -12.44
N ASN A 61 18.82 -15.81 -11.92
CA ASN A 61 19.20 -17.18 -12.24
C ASN A 61 18.80 -17.52 -13.69
N ASN A 62 19.81 -17.84 -14.50
CA ASN A 62 19.68 -18.05 -15.93
C ASN A 62 18.94 -19.35 -16.31
N ASN A 63 18.80 -20.32 -15.39
CA ASN A 63 18.09 -21.59 -15.64
C ASN A 63 16.58 -21.42 -15.45
N ASN A 64 15.85 -21.36 -16.57
CA ASN A 64 14.43 -21.02 -16.59
C ASN A 64 13.60 -21.96 -17.49
N ASP A 65 14.01 -23.22 -17.62
CA ASP A 65 13.37 -24.14 -18.57
C ASP A 65 11.92 -24.51 -18.17
N PHE A 66 11.46 -24.08 -16.98
CA PHE A 66 10.09 -24.23 -16.53
C PHE A 66 9.14 -23.11 -16.99
N PHE A 67 9.66 -21.97 -17.45
CA PHE A 67 8.84 -20.82 -17.87
C PHE A 67 7.77 -21.15 -18.93
N PRO A 68 8.03 -22.03 -19.91
CA PRO A 68 7.00 -22.45 -20.88
C PRO A 68 5.80 -23.16 -20.25
N TYR A 69 5.91 -23.69 -19.03
CA TYR A 69 4.82 -24.39 -18.34
C TYR A 69 4.05 -23.50 -17.36
N VAL A 70 4.55 -22.28 -17.08
CA VAL A 70 3.89 -21.33 -16.18
C VAL A 70 2.58 -20.85 -16.80
N ARG A 71 1.48 -21.02 -16.06
CA ARG A 71 0.13 -20.59 -16.46
C ARG A 71 -0.33 -19.36 -15.70
N SER A 72 0.15 -19.17 -14.47
CA SER A 72 -0.10 -17.96 -13.68
C SER A 72 1.22 -17.32 -13.28
N LEU A 73 1.35 -16.03 -13.51
CA LEU A 73 2.54 -15.26 -13.14
C LEU A 73 2.13 -14.11 -12.22
N ILE A 74 2.76 -14.03 -11.05
CA ILE A 74 2.62 -12.94 -10.09
C ILE A 74 3.97 -12.26 -9.98
N ILE A 75 4.02 -10.96 -10.22
CA ILE A 75 5.21 -10.13 -10.13
C ILE A 75 4.93 -9.05 -9.09
N ASP A 76 5.83 -8.94 -8.11
CA ASP A 76 5.75 -7.96 -7.02
C ASP A 76 7.05 -7.14 -6.95
N ARG A 77 7.00 -5.95 -6.36
CA ARG A 77 8.19 -5.11 -6.04
C ARG A 77 9.05 -4.64 -7.22
N ALA A 78 8.44 -4.06 -8.27
CA ALA A 78 9.17 -3.41 -9.37
C ALA A 78 10.22 -4.30 -10.07
N ILE A 79 9.91 -5.59 -10.20
CA ILE A 79 10.78 -6.55 -10.88
C ILE A 79 10.58 -6.46 -12.39
N ASP A 80 11.68 -6.28 -13.12
CA ASP A 80 11.71 -6.31 -14.58
C ASP A 80 12.07 -7.71 -15.11
N ILE A 81 11.17 -8.29 -15.89
CA ILE A 81 11.39 -9.53 -16.62
C ILE A 81 10.91 -9.45 -18.06
N ASN A 82 11.45 -10.30 -18.91
CA ASN A 82 10.99 -10.46 -20.28
C ASN A 82 9.73 -11.34 -20.34
N LEU A 83 8.56 -10.73 -20.54
CA LEU A 83 7.27 -11.43 -20.61
C LEU A 83 7.19 -12.43 -21.78
N CYS A 84 7.98 -12.26 -22.85
CA CYS A 84 8.03 -13.18 -23.98
C CYS A 84 8.58 -14.57 -23.60
N ARG A 85 9.21 -14.72 -22.43
CA ARG A 85 9.65 -16.04 -21.96
C ARG A 85 8.48 -16.89 -21.42
N PHE A 86 7.33 -16.27 -21.19
CA PHE A 86 6.16 -16.86 -20.56
C PHE A 86 5.01 -17.05 -21.55
N MET A 87 5.27 -17.73 -22.67
CA MET A 87 4.35 -17.82 -23.82
C MET A 87 3.00 -18.50 -23.54
N GLN A 88 2.88 -19.20 -22.41
CA GLN A 88 1.70 -20.01 -22.05
C GLN A 88 0.86 -19.42 -20.91
N ILE A 89 1.19 -18.20 -20.46
CA ILE A 89 0.47 -17.56 -19.36
C ILE A 89 -0.97 -17.27 -19.73
N ARG A 90 -1.85 -17.58 -18.79
CA ARG A 90 -3.28 -17.30 -18.83
C ARG A 90 -3.68 -16.32 -17.74
N SER A 91 -2.92 -16.25 -16.64
CA SER A 91 -3.15 -15.31 -15.55
C SER A 91 -1.89 -14.50 -15.28
N LEU A 92 -2.02 -13.17 -15.28
CA LEU A 92 -0.94 -12.24 -14.98
C LEU A 92 -1.37 -11.28 -13.88
N THR A 93 -0.62 -11.23 -12.80
CA THR A 93 -0.79 -10.25 -11.72
C THR A 93 0.48 -9.43 -11.57
N LEU A 94 0.37 -8.13 -11.78
CA LEU A 94 1.43 -7.15 -11.60
C LEU A 94 1.11 -6.30 -10.37
N ARG A 95 2.03 -6.25 -9.41
CA ARG A 95 1.98 -5.37 -8.23
C ARG A 95 3.22 -4.50 -8.26
N TYR A 96 3.04 -3.18 -8.26
CA TYR A 96 4.14 -2.22 -8.47
C TYR A 96 4.93 -2.52 -9.75
N PRO A 97 4.27 -2.60 -10.93
CA PRO A 97 4.98 -2.83 -12.18
C PRO A 97 5.90 -1.65 -12.54
N THR A 98 7.00 -1.95 -13.22
CA THR A 98 7.88 -0.96 -13.86
C THR A 98 7.30 -0.49 -15.20
N ASP A 99 7.77 0.66 -15.69
CA ASP A 99 7.41 1.19 -17.01
C ASP A 99 7.78 0.20 -18.13
N GLN A 100 8.93 -0.46 -18.01
CA GLN A 100 9.40 -1.45 -18.98
C GLN A 100 8.48 -2.67 -19.04
N LEU A 101 8.03 -3.18 -17.90
CA LEU A 101 7.12 -4.34 -17.85
C LEU A 101 5.75 -4.01 -18.46
N LEU A 102 5.25 -2.79 -18.27
CA LEU A 102 3.99 -2.35 -18.87
C LEU A 102 4.10 -2.06 -20.35
N ALA A 103 5.22 -1.48 -20.80
CA ALA A 103 5.51 -1.34 -22.21
C ALA A 103 5.53 -2.71 -22.91
N GLN A 104 6.10 -3.74 -22.28
CA GLN A 104 6.01 -5.12 -22.76
C GLN A 104 4.57 -5.64 -22.77
N LEU A 105 3.81 -5.44 -21.69
CA LEU A 105 2.40 -5.87 -21.62
C LEU A 105 1.56 -5.23 -22.72
N ILE A 106 1.80 -3.95 -23.05
CA ILE A 106 1.05 -3.20 -24.08
C ILE A 106 1.50 -3.60 -25.49
N SER A 107 2.80 -3.74 -25.75
CA SER A 107 3.31 -4.09 -27.08
C SER A 107 3.13 -5.56 -27.46
N ASN A 108 3.07 -6.48 -26.48
CA ASN A 108 3.09 -7.91 -26.77
C ASN A 108 1.72 -8.45 -27.22
N SER A 109 1.57 -8.71 -28.52
CA SER A 109 0.35 -9.27 -29.13
C SER A 109 0.19 -10.78 -28.96
N SER A 110 1.23 -11.49 -28.50
CA SER A 110 1.22 -12.95 -28.36
C SER A 110 0.64 -13.45 -27.04
N LEU A 111 0.35 -12.55 -26.09
CA LEU A 111 -0.19 -12.91 -24.78
C LEU A 111 -1.68 -13.26 -24.85
N HIS A 112 -2.02 -14.50 -24.49
CA HIS A 112 -3.40 -15.01 -24.47
C HIS A 112 -3.96 -15.07 -23.05
N LEU A 113 -4.06 -13.92 -22.38
CA LEU A 113 -4.52 -13.82 -21.00
C LEU A 113 -6.03 -14.10 -20.87
N GLU A 114 -6.38 -14.94 -19.89
CA GLU A 114 -7.72 -15.12 -19.35
C GLU A 114 -7.97 -14.23 -18.12
N HIS A 115 -6.91 -13.93 -17.36
CA HIS A 115 -6.96 -13.09 -16.16
C HIS A 115 -5.82 -12.08 -16.17
N LEU A 116 -6.15 -10.79 -15.97
CA LEU A 116 -5.17 -9.71 -15.82
C LEU A 116 -5.48 -8.92 -14.55
N SER A 117 -4.48 -8.72 -13.71
CA SER A 117 -4.54 -7.79 -12.59
C SER A 117 -3.32 -6.90 -12.61
N VAL A 118 -3.53 -5.59 -12.57
CA VAL A 118 -2.48 -4.58 -12.44
C VAL A 118 -2.88 -3.66 -11.29
N ASN A 119 -2.08 -3.67 -10.21
CA ASN A 119 -2.37 -2.97 -8.96
C ASN A 119 -1.15 -2.18 -8.49
N HIS A 120 -1.40 -1.18 -7.63
CA HIS A 120 -0.38 -0.39 -6.93
C HIS A 120 0.67 0.20 -7.88
N MET A 121 0.22 1.04 -8.81
CA MET A 121 1.08 1.66 -9.81
C MET A 121 1.65 2.98 -9.30
N HIS A 122 2.87 3.30 -9.77
CA HIS A 122 3.52 4.59 -9.50
C HIS A 122 3.16 5.66 -10.57
N VAL A 123 3.54 6.94 -10.43
CA VAL A 123 3.00 8.06 -11.25
C VAL A 123 3.56 7.99 -12.66
N SER A 124 4.79 7.50 -12.82
CA SER A 124 5.40 7.26 -14.13
C SER A 124 4.54 6.31 -14.97
N VAL A 125 3.89 5.36 -14.30
CA VAL A 125 3.05 4.32 -14.88
C VAL A 125 1.67 4.82 -15.31
N LEU A 126 1.13 5.90 -14.71
CA LEU A 126 -0.17 6.48 -15.07
C LEU A 126 -0.25 6.84 -16.57
N ASN A 127 0.87 7.17 -17.20
CA ASN A 127 0.95 7.47 -18.63
C ASN A 127 0.65 6.26 -19.53
N TYR A 128 0.80 5.03 -19.02
CA TYR A 128 0.56 3.80 -19.76
C TYR A 128 -0.90 3.32 -19.65
N ILE A 129 -1.67 3.83 -18.71
CA ILE A 129 -3.03 3.36 -18.44
C ILE A 129 -4.01 3.59 -19.58
N PRO A 130 -4.02 4.77 -20.23
CA PRO A 130 -4.84 4.95 -21.43
C PRO A 130 -4.54 3.89 -22.50
N ASN A 131 -3.26 3.55 -22.69
CA ASN A 131 -2.84 2.58 -23.70
C ASN A 131 -3.15 1.13 -23.28
N LEU A 132 -3.04 0.82 -21.99
CA LEU A 132 -3.43 -0.47 -21.45
C LEU A 132 -4.95 -0.67 -21.53
N CYS A 133 -5.73 0.36 -21.19
CA CYS A 133 -7.18 0.37 -21.34
C CYS A 133 -7.57 0.16 -22.81
N ASP A 134 -6.94 0.90 -23.73
CA ASP A 134 -7.16 0.69 -25.16
C ASP A 134 -6.89 -0.74 -25.56
N LYS A 135 -5.77 -1.32 -25.12
CA LYS A 135 -5.44 -2.70 -25.45
C LYS A 135 -6.48 -3.67 -24.91
N VAL A 136 -6.89 -3.51 -23.65
CA VAL A 136 -7.92 -4.36 -23.03
C VAL A 136 -9.23 -4.22 -23.80
N PHE A 137 -9.77 -3.00 -23.89
CA PHE A 137 -11.10 -2.71 -24.44
C PHE A 137 -11.15 -2.65 -25.98
N SER A 138 -10.02 -2.77 -26.67
CA SER A 138 -9.96 -2.99 -28.13
C SER A 138 -9.71 -4.45 -28.49
N ASN A 139 -10.03 -5.39 -27.58
CA ASN A 139 -9.91 -6.83 -27.77
C ASN A 139 -8.46 -7.32 -28.00
N GLY A 140 -7.47 -6.60 -27.47
CA GLY A 140 -6.07 -7.00 -27.49
C GLY A 140 -5.77 -8.26 -26.66
N PHE A 141 -6.68 -8.63 -25.75
CA PHE A 141 -6.67 -9.91 -25.03
C PHE A 141 -7.98 -10.67 -25.28
N SER A 142 -8.06 -11.39 -26.41
CA SER A 142 -9.31 -11.98 -26.91
C SER A 142 -9.94 -13.05 -26.02
N LYS A 143 -9.21 -13.60 -25.05
CA LYS A 143 -9.68 -14.62 -24.10
C LYS A 143 -9.91 -14.07 -22.69
N LEU A 144 -9.81 -12.76 -22.50
CA LEU A 144 -9.85 -12.15 -21.18
C LEU A 144 -11.23 -12.32 -20.53
N LYS A 145 -11.27 -13.05 -19.41
CA LYS A 145 -12.46 -13.33 -18.60
C LYS A 145 -12.56 -12.41 -17.39
N SER A 146 -11.42 -12.04 -16.80
CA SER A 146 -11.37 -11.07 -15.70
C SER A 146 -10.26 -10.04 -15.87
N CYS A 147 -10.58 -8.79 -15.60
CA CYS A 147 -9.62 -7.70 -15.61
C CYS A 147 -9.72 -6.88 -14.32
N HIS A 148 -8.57 -6.58 -13.71
CA HIS A 148 -8.45 -5.68 -12.57
C HIS A 148 -7.41 -4.61 -12.88
N LEU A 149 -7.85 -3.38 -13.07
CA LEU A 149 -7.02 -2.20 -13.31
C LEU A 149 -7.31 -1.24 -12.15
N PHE A 150 -6.63 -1.42 -11.02
CA PHE A 150 -6.92 -0.63 -9.82
C PHE A 150 -6.03 0.61 -9.76
N GLU A 151 -6.66 1.80 -9.85
CA GLU A 151 -5.98 3.10 -9.73
C GLU A 151 -6.84 4.17 -9.05
N TRP A 152 -6.15 5.22 -8.58
CA TRP A 152 -6.71 6.48 -8.09
C TRP A 152 -6.95 7.55 -9.17
N GLY A 153 -6.47 7.33 -10.41
CA GLY A 153 -6.66 8.22 -11.55
C GLY A 153 -7.99 8.00 -12.29
N THR A 154 -8.51 9.06 -12.92
CA THR A 154 -9.74 9.00 -13.72
C THR A 154 -9.41 8.58 -15.15
N ILE A 155 -10.04 7.51 -15.62
CA ILE A 155 -10.03 7.14 -17.05
C ILE A 155 -11.07 8.04 -17.74
N VAL A 156 -10.63 8.99 -18.56
CA VAL A 156 -11.51 9.98 -19.26
C VAL A 156 -11.41 9.84 -20.79
N LYS A 157 -11.00 8.67 -21.30
CA LYS A 157 -10.66 8.55 -22.73
C LYS A 157 -11.90 8.43 -23.63
N ASN A 158 -11.94 9.24 -24.67
CA ASN A 158 -13.05 9.30 -25.63
C ASN A 158 -12.78 8.37 -26.84
N SER A 159 -12.69 7.06 -26.61
CA SER A 159 -12.40 6.08 -27.67
C SER A 159 -13.54 5.07 -27.84
N GLN A 160 -13.89 4.75 -29.08
CA GLN A 160 -14.83 3.67 -29.38
C GLN A 160 -14.14 2.31 -29.17
N TRP A 161 -14.61 1.58 -28.17
CA TRP A 161 -14.09 0.26 -27.83
C TRP A 161 -14.79 -0.84 -28.63
N THR A 162 -14.07 -1.93 -28.90
CA THR A 162 -14.64 -3.08 -29.60
C THR A 162 -15.45 -3.96 -28.65
N ILE A 163 -16.19 -4.93 -29.20
CA ILE A 163 -16.96 -5.86 -28.38
C ILE A 163 -16.00 -6.88 -27.73
N LEU A 164 -16.07 -6.99 -26.40
CA LEU A 164 -15.37 -7.94 -25.55
C LEU A 164 -16.38 -8.99 -25.02
N PRO A 165 -16.62 -10.08 -25.76
CA PRO A 165 -17.62 -11.06 -25.38
C PRO A 165 -17.20 -11.95 -24.19
N CYS A 166 -15.90 -12.08 -23.92
CA CYS A 166 -15.40 -12.99 -22.88
C CYS A 166 -15.32 -12.35 -21.49
N LEU A 167 -15.30 -11.01 -21.38
CA LEU A 167 -15.06 -10.33 -20.12
C LEU A 167 -16.30 -10.41 -19.22
N TYR A 168 -16.15 -11.13 -18.11
CA TYR A 168 -17.23 -11.40 -17.14
C TYR A 168 -17.05 -10.62 -15.83
N ILE A 169 -15.80 -10.37 -15.43
CA ILE A 169 -15.44 -9.65 -14.20
C ILE A 169 -14.56 -8.46 -14.56
N LEU A 170 -15.01 -7.26 -14.22
CA LEU A 170 -14.21 -6.05 -14.34
C LEU A 170 -14.10 -5.37 -12.98
N LYS A 171 -12.87 -5.03 -12.60
CA LYS A 171 -12.57 -4.13 -11.49
C LYS A 171 -11.74 -2.99 -12.04
N ILE A 172 -12.24 -1.78 -11.90
CA ILE A 172 -11.62 -0.59 -12.48
C ILE A 172 -11.59 0.53 -11.44
N GLY A 173 -10.69 1.50 -11.63
CA GLY A 173 -10.57 2.68 -10.77
C GLY A 173 -11.71 3.69 -10.92
N LYS A 174 -11.36 4.97 -10.94
CA LYS A 174 -12.31 6.07 -11.21
C LYS A 174 -12.59 6.14 -12.70
N ILE A 175 -13.86 6.26 -13.07
CA ILE A 175 -14.31 6.40 -14.45
C ILE A 175 -15.31 7.55 -14.52
N ASP A 176 -15.58 8.09 -15.70
CA ASP A 176 -16.71 8.99 -15.88
C ASP A 176 -17.94 8.24 -16.42
N LEU A 177 -19.06 8.95 -16.54
CA LEU A 177 -20.31 8.36 -17.03
C LEU A 177 -20.18 7.88 -18.49
N PHE A 178 -19.37 8.55 -19.30
CA PHE A 178 -19.09 8.16 -20.68
C PHE A 178 -18.41 6.78 -20.74
N ILE A 179 -17.36 6.59 -19.94
CA ILE A 179 -16.63 5.34 -19.84
C ILE A 179 -17.52 4.25 -19.27
N TYR A 180 -18.32 4.54 -18.24
CA TYR A 180 -19.29 3.57 -17.71
C TYR A 180 -20.21 3.04 -18.81
N LYS A 181 -20.79 3.93 -19.62
CA LYS A 181 -21.64 3.54 -20.75
C LYS A 181 -20.88 2.74 -21.80
N SER A 182 -19.64 3.15 -22.10
CA SER A 182 -18.77 2.44 -23.04
C SER A 182 -18.43 1.03 -22.58
N ILE A 183 -18.14 0.82 -21.29
CA ILE A 183 -17.95 -0.51 -20.68
C ILE A 183 -19.19 -1.37 -20.93
N LEU A 184 -20.37 -0.85 -20.63
CA LEU A 184 -21.62 -1.60 -20.77
C LEU A 184 -21.90 -1.97 -22.24
N SER A 185 -21.66 -1.06 -23.20
CA SER A 185 -21.84 -1.38 -24.61
C SER A 185 -20.82 -2.39 -25.14
N SER A 186 -19.58 -2.30 -24.67
CA SER A 186 -18.47 -3.12 -25.18
C SER A 186 -18.40 -4.49 -24.50
N CYS A 187 -18.92 -4.65 -23.29
CA CYS A 187 -18.81 -5.90 -22.52
C CYS A 187 -20.20 -6.54 -22.32
N PRO A 188 -20.83 -7.14 -23.35
CA PRO A 188 -22.21 -7.61 -23.28
C PRO A 188 -22.45 -8.73 -22.26
N ASN A 189 -21.42 -9.50 -21.90
CA ASN A 189 -21.48 -10.60 -20.93
C ASN A 189 -20.91 -10.23 -19.56
N LEU A 190 -20.65 -8.94 -19.30
CA LEU A 190 -20.15 -8.49 -18.01
C LEU A 190 -21.17 -8.80 -16.92
N TYR A 191 -20.75 -9.50 -15.86
CA TYR A 191 -21.61 -9.91 -14.76
C TYR A 191 -21.29 -9.20 -13.45
N PHE A 192 -20.00 -8.92 -13.23
CA PHE A 192 -19.51 -8.23 -12.05
C PHE A 192 -18.71 -6.99 -12.45
N LEU A 193 -19.09 -5.85 -11.90
CA LEU A 193 -18.37 -4.59 -12.05
C LEU A 193 -18.04 -4.02 -10.67
N GLN A 194 -16.75 -3.79 -10.41
CA GLN A 194 -16.30 -2.97 -9.30
C GLN A 194 -15.68 -1.67 -9.83
N LEU A 195 -16.05 -0.54 -9.24
CA LEU A 195 -15.56 0.78 -9.60
C LEU A 195 -15.41 1.69 -8.37
N ALA A 196 -14.65 2.77 -8.48
CA ALA A 196 -14.42 3.69 -7.36
C ALA A 196 -15.46 4.82 -7.29
N THR A 197 -15.48 5.69 -8.28
CA THR A 197 -16.42 6.83 -8.42
C THR A 197 -16.76 7.05 -9.89
N ILE A 198 -17.96 7.57 -10.16
CA ILE A 198 -18.35 8.10 -11.48
C ILE A 198 -18.35 9.63 -11.41
N ILE A 199 -17.51 10.27 -12.23
CA ILE A 199 -17.52 11.73 -12.39
C ILE A 199 -18.61 12.07 -13.41
N SER A 200 -19.54 12.97 -13.03
CA SER A 200 -20.59 13.45 -13.94
C SER A 200 -19.95 14.28 -15.07
N SER A 201 -19.79 13.69 -16.26
CA SER A 201 -19.44 14.41 -17.48
C SER A 201 -20.67 14.48 -18.39
N ASN A 202 -21.02 15.70 -18.82
CA ASN A 202 -22.19 15.98 -19.66
C ASN A 202 -21.95 15.45 -21.08
N THR A 203 -22.14 14.16 -21.30
CA THR A 203 -22.05 13.55 -22.64
C THR A 203 -23.19 12.60 -22.94
N SER A 204 -23.85 12.87 -24.07
CA SER A 204 -25.05 12.22 -24.57
C SER A 204 -24.72 10.95 -25.36
N ILE A 205 -24.32 9.88 -24.67
CA ILE A 205 -24.41 8.52 -25.23
C ILE A 205 -25.67 7.85 -24.70
N HIS A 206 -26.52 7.38 -25.61
CA HIS A 206 -27.60 6.45 -25.31
C HIS A 206 -27.14 5.03 -25.63
N ILE A 207 -27.08 4.18 -24.60
CA ILE A 207 -26.85 2.74 -24.76
C ILE A 207 -28.12 1.96 -24.47
N ARG A 208 -28.19 0.73 -24.98
CA ARG A 208 -29.22 -0.23 -24.57
C ARG A 208 -28.97 -0.68 -23.12
N PRO A 209 -30.02 -0.99 -22.35
CA PRO A 209 -29.85 -1.56 -21.01
C PRO A 209 -29.01 -2.84 -21.04
N HIS A 210 -28.10 -2.97 -20.09
CA HIS A 210 -27.26 -4.14 -19.89
C HIS A 210 -28.00 -5.17 -19.05
N LEU A 211 -28.29 -6.33 -19.63
CA LEU A 211 -29.15 -7.34 -19.01
C LEU A 211 -28.39 -8.39 -18.20
N ASN A 212 -27.07 -8.52 -18.42
CA ASN A 212 -26.23 -9.56 -17.84
C ASN A 212 -25.44 -9.09 -16.61
N LEU A 213 -25.32 -7.77 -16.39
CA LEU A 213 -24.65 -7.20 -15.22
C LEU A 213 -25.52 -7.36 -13.98
N LYS A 214 -25.15 -8.29 -13.11
CA LYS A 214 -25.92 -8.65 -11.91
C LYS A 214 -25.35 -8.08 -10.62
N ARG A 215 -24.06 -7.74 -10.60
CA ARG A 215 -23.37 -7.32 -9.38
C ARG A 215 -22.54 -6.07 -9.62
N ILE A 216 -22.82 -5.03 -8.85
CA ILE A 216 -22.03 -3.79 -8.83
C ILE A 216 -21.50 -3.57 -7.42
N VAL A 217 -20.20 -3.30 -7.32
CA VAL A 217 -19.54 -2.89 -6.08
C VAL A 217 -18.87 -1.54 -6.30
N ILE A 218 -19.35 -0.55 -5.58
CA ILE A 218 -18.76 0.79 -5.56
C ILE A 218 -17.89 0.88 -4.32
N ARG A 219 -16.59 1.09 -4.50
CA ARG A 219 -15.63 1.28 -3.40
C ARG A 219 -15.01 2.66 -3.51
N THR A 220 -15.55 3.61 -2.75
CA THR A 220 -14.93 4.93 -2.67
C THR A 220 -13.61 4.80 -1.90
N THR A 221 -12.52 5.17 -2.55
CA THR A 221 -11.24 5.40 -1.87
C THR A 221 -11.34 6.72 -1.14
N VAL A 222 -10.79 6.78 0.08
CA VAL A 222 -10.94 7.89 1.02
C VAL A 222 -10.64 9.24 0.34
N PHE A 223 -11.42 10.28 0.69
CA PHE A 223 -11.39 11.64 0.12
C PHE A 223 -11.84 11.72 -1.35
N VAL A 224 -13.14 11.93 -1.59
CA VAL A 224 -13.73 13.28 -1.75
C VAL A 224 -15.10 13.22 -2.45
N GLU A 225 -15.38 12.31 -3.38
CA GLU A 225 -16.61 12.45 -4.17
C GLU A 225 -17.71 11.50 -3.70
N ARG A 226 -18.77 12.08 -3.11
CA ARG A 226 -20.03 11.35 -2.88
C ARG A 226 -20.69 11.16 -4.24
N TRP A 227 -21.20 9.95 -4.47
CA TRP A 227 -22.19 9.76 -5.51
C TRP A 227 -23.42 10.59 -5.17
N THR A 228 -23.88 11.39 -6.12
CA THR A 228 -25.21 12.00 -5.99
C THR A 228 -26.28 10.93 -6.25
N ASP A 229 -27.48 11.14 -5.71
CA ASP A 229 -28.61 10.27 -6.01
C ASP A 229 -28.92 10.25 -7.52
N ASP A 230 -28.63 11.36 -8.22
CA ASP A 230 -28.80 11.48 -9.67
C ASP A 230 -27.81 10.60 -10.44
N ASP A 231 -26.52 10.58 -10.05
CA ASP A 231 -25.52 9.71 -10.67
C ASP A 231 -25.89 8.23 -10.48
N MET A 232 -26.35 7.87 -9.28
CA MET A 232 -26.83 6.53 -8.97
C MET A 232 -28.03 6.16 -9.84
N ASN A 233 -29.03 7.03 -9.94
CA ASN A 233 -30.24 6.79 -10.72
C ASN A 233 -29.91 6.61 -12.21
N ILE A 234 -29.03 7.45 -12.76
CA ILE A 234 -28.57 7.33 -14.15
C ILE A 234 -27.87 5.99 -14.36
N CYS A 235 -26.95 5.60 -13.48
CA CYS A 235 -26.20 4.36 -13.64
C CYS A 235 -27.09 3.13 -13.54
N LEU A 236 -28.02 3.12 -12.59
CA LEU A 236 -28.98 2.05 -12.37
C LEU A 236 -29.99 1.92 -13.51
N SER A 237 -30.33 3.03 -14.18
CA SER A 237 -31.23 3.01 -15.35
C SER A 237 -30.71 2.13 -16.50
N TYR A 238 -29.40 1.93 -16.60
CA TYR A 238 -28.77 1.09 -17.62
C TYR A 238 -28.57 -0.37 -17.19
N VAL A 239 -28.88 -0.75 -15.95
CA VAL A 239 -28.67 -2.12 -15.42
C VAL A 239 -29.93 -2.65 -14.72
N PRO A 240 -31.05 -2.81 -15.47
CA PRO A 240 -32.37 -3.10 -14.88
C PRO A 240 -32.44 -4.46 -14.16
N ASN A 241 -31.49 -5.36 -14.42
CA ASN A 241 -31.45 -6.71 -13.88
C ASN A 241 -30.47 -6.88 -12.70
N LEU A 242 -30.02 -5.78 -12.10
CA LEU A 242 -29.05 -5.79 -11.01
C LEU A 242 -29.60 -6.54 -9.77
N GLU A 243 -28.86 -7.54 -9.29
CA GLU A 243 -29.23 -8.37 -8.14
C GLU A 243 -28.49 -7.96 -6.87
N TYR A 244 -27.31 -7.36 -7.01
CA TYR A 244 -26.46 -6.96 -5.90
C TYR A 244 -25.81 -5.61 -6.17
N LEU A 245 -26.08 -4.65 -5.30
CA LEU A 245 -25.40 -3.37 -5.24
C LEU A 245 -24.78 -3.22 -3.85
N SER A 246 -23.48 -2.96 -3.79
CA SER A 246 -22.81 -2.58 -2.55
C SER A 246 -22.05 -1.28 -2.74
N VAL A 247 -22.40 -0.28 -1.95
CA VAL A 247 -21.75 1.03 -1.97
C VAL A 247 -20.99 1.19 -0.66
N HIS A 248 -19.66 1.10 -0.73
CA HIS A 248 -18.78 1.39 0.40
C HIS A 248 -18.45 2.87 0.33
N GLN A 249 -19.16 3.65 1.13
CA GLN A 249 -18.83 5.04 1.45
C GLN A 249 -18.20 5.10 2.84
N PRO A 250 -17.10 5.85 3.04
CA PRO A 250 -16.64 6.15 4.39
C PRO A 250 -17.78 6.86 5.12
N LYS A 251 -18.13 6.39 6.33
CA LYS A 251 -19.17 7.01 7.15
C LYS A 251 -18.86 8.49 7.31
N SER A 252 -19.78 9.35 6.91
CA SER A 252 -19.72 10.75 7.31
C SER A 252 -19.84 10.81 8.84
N TYR A 253 -18.87 11.40 9.52
CA TYR A 253 -19.11 11.94 10.85
C TYR A 253 -20.21 13.00 10.70
N THR A 254 -21.44 12.67 11.11
CA THR A 254 -22.47 13.66 11.29
C THR A 254 -22.06 14.53 12.47
N ALA A 255 -21.40 15.65 12.17
CA ALA A 255 -21.30 16.74 13.11
C ALA A 255 -22.72 17.11 13.55
N LYS A 256 -22.98 17.14 14.86
CA LYS A 256 -24.21 17.71 15.42
C LYS A 256 -24.36 19.16 14.90
N PRO A 257 -25.58 19.60 14.58
CA PRO A 257 -25.79 20.93 14.01
C PRO A 257 -25.48 22.01 15.05
N LEU A 258 -24.44 22.79 14.83
CA LEU A 258 -24.26 24.09 15.46
C LEU A 258 -24.66 25.17 14.44
N LEU A 259 -25.80 25.78 14.75
CA LEU A 259 -26.35 27.08 14.32
C LEU A 259 -25.68 27.79 13.12
N SER A 260 -26.41 27.77 12.01
CA SER A 260 -26.55 28.78 10.94
C SER A 260 -25.47 29.87 10.80
N ARG A 261 -24.63 29.72 9.77
CA ARG A 261 -24.17 30.83 8.92
C ARG A 261 -24.04 30.33 7.47
N PRO A 262 -24.38 31.14 6.46
CA PRO A 262 -24.36 30.70 5.07
C PRO A 262 -22.91 30.50 4.61
N ALA A 263 -22.63 29.38 3.95
CA ALA A 263 -21.37 29.13 3.28
C ALA A 263 -21.24 30.07 2.06
N PRO A 264 -20.05 30.62 1.76
CA PRO A 264 -19.82 31.25 0.48
C PRO A 264 -19.78 30.17 -0.61
N VAL A 265 -20.49 30.42 -1.70
CA VAL A 265 -20.43 29.66 -2.94
C VAL A 265 -19.01 29.80 -3.50
N CYS A 266 -18.34 28.67 -3.73
CA CYS A 266 -17.06 28.61 -4.42
C CYS A 266 -17.32 27.97 -5.79
N ASP A 267 -17.46 28.83 -6.80
CA ASP A 267 -17.39 28.45 -8.21
C ASP A 267 -15.92 28.20 -8.54
N ASP A 268 -15.54 26.94 -8.79
CA ASP A 268 -14.48 26.51 -9.74
C ASP A 268 -14.10 25.03 -9.50
N ILE A 269 -14.63 24.17 -10.39
CA ILE A 269 -14.47 22.71 -10.40
C ILE A 269 -13.06 22.27 -10.87
N ASP A 270 -12.30 23.17 -11.51
CA ASP A 270 -11.01 22.85 -12.13
C ASP A 270 -9.85 22.69 -11.14
N LYS A 271 -9.97 23.18 -9.90
CA LYS A 271 -8.93 22.98 -8.87
C LYS A 271 -8.94 21.58 -8.24
N PHE A 272 -9.97 20.78 -8.50
CA PHE A 272 -10.17 19.51 -7.79
C PHE A 272 -9.51 18.30 -8.45
N GLN A 273 -9.24 18.35 -9.75
CA GLN A 273 -8.61 17.26 -10.51
C GLN A 273 -7.11 17.06 -10.23
N GLN A 274 -6.44 17.99 -9.53
CA GLN A 274 -5.02 17.86 -9.15
C GLN A 274 -4.76 16.88 -7.99
N LYS A 275 -5.79 16.41 -7.27
CA LYS A 275 -5.64 15.66 -6.00
C LYS A 275 -5.30 14.17 -6.11
N SER A 276 -5.32 13.55 -7.30
CA SER A 276 -4.96 12.13 -7.47
C SER A 276 -3.47 11.87 -7.77
N LYS A 277 -2.62 12.90 -7.75
CA LYS A 277 -1.16 12.79 -7.96
C LYS A 277 -0.37 12.51 -6.67
N ASN A 278 -1.00 12.52 -5.50
CA ASN A 278 -0.32 12.67 -4.21
C ASN A 278 0.54 11.47 -3.75
N PHE A 279 0.39 10.28 -4.31
CA PHE A 279 1.06 9.07 -3.78
C PHE A 279 2.50 8.88 -4.23
N ASP A 280 2.78 9.14 -5.49
CA ASP A 280 4.15 9.04 -6.03
C ASP A 280 4.99 10.25 -5.77
N GLN A 281 4.31 11.35 -5.49
CA GLN A 281 4.95 12.55 -5.05
C GLN A 281 5.56 12.36 -3.64
N LEU A 282 5.08 11.40 -2.82
CA LEU A 282 5.60 11.16 -1.47
C LEU A 282 6.96 10.47 -1.54
N SER A 283 7.07 9.47 -2.42
CA SER A 283 8.35 8.89 -2.80
C SER A 283 9.29 9.94 -3.39
N LEU A 284 8.80 10.86 -4.23
CA LEU A 284 9.59 11.98 -4.76
C LEU A 284 10.08 12.92 -3.64
N TRP A 285 9.26 13.27 -2.65
CA TRP A 285 9.70 14.06 -1.49
C TRP A 285 10.78 13.34 -0.68
N TYR A 286 10.55 12.07 -0.34
CA TYR A 286 11.54 11.29 0.40
C TYR A 286 12.83 11.07 -0.41
N GLU A 287 12.75 10.84 -1.71
CA GLU A 287 13.88 10.69 -2.63
C GLU A 287 14.65 12.01 -2.79
N GLN A 288 13.97 13.13 -2.98
CA GLN A 288 14.59 14.44 -3.16
C GLN A 288 15.26 14.94 -1.89
N ILE A 289 14.62 14.79 -0.73
CA ILE A 289 15.30 15.03 0.54
C ILE A 289 16.48 14.07 0.70
N SER A 290 16.39 12.82 0.23
CA SER A 290 17.51 11.85 0.33
C SER A 290 18.71 12.30 -0.50
N ASN A 291 18.45 12.86 -1.69
CA ASN A 291 19.48 13.36 -2.58
C ASN A 291 20.10 14.70 -2.12
N VAL A 292 19.35 15.52 -1.37
CA VAL A 292 19.83 16.79 -0.80
C VAL A 292 20.72 16.59 0.42
N TYR A 293 20.39 15.62 1.28
CA TYR A 293 21.09 15.39 2.55
C TYR A 293 22.03 14.18 2.47
N THR A 294 23.26 14.41 2.01
CA THR A 294 24.33 13.40 1.92
C THR A 294 25.34 13.44 3.07
N ASN A 295 25.22 14.41 3.99
CA ASN A 295 26.18 14.59 5.09
C ASN A 295 25.57 14.28 6.47
N ALA A 296 26.32 13.50 7.26
CA ALA A 296 25.95 12.96 8.58
C ALA A 296 25.64 14.01 9.67
N ASN A 297 25.93 15.30 9.44
CA ASN A 297 25.73 16.36 10.44
C ASN A 297 24.38 17.10 10.32
N GLU A 298 23.59 16.85 9.27
CA GLU A 298 22.32 17.55 9.00
C GLU A 298 21.17 16.60 8.68
N LEU A 299 21.19 15.36 9.17
CA LEU A 299 20.09 14.42 8.96
C LEU A 299 18.95 14.70 9.95
N GLN A 300 18.03 15.55 9.50
CA GLN A 300 16.95 16.09 10.29
C GLN A 300 15.85 15.05 10.54
N LEU A 301 15.31 15.10 11.76
CA LEU A 301 14.02 14.52 12.08
C LEU A 301 12.98 15.15 11.15
N MET A 302 12.25 14.33 10.39
CA MET A 302 11.31 14.84 9.39
C MET A 302 9.90 15.07 9.94
N ASN A 303 9.68 14.69 11.21
CA ASN A 303 8.38 14.84 11.81
C ASN A 303 8.00 16.30 12.04
N TRP A 304 6.71 16.56 12.15
CA TRP A 304 6.18 17.92 12.26
C TRP A 304 6.49 18.58 13.60
N GLY A 305 6.86 17.78 14.59
CA GLY A 305 7.25 18.23 15.92
C GLY A 305 6.06 18.50 16.84
N TYR A 306 6.39 18.84 18.07
CA TYR A 306 5.44 19.17 19.12
C TYR A 306 5.98 20.35 19.92
N ALA A 307 5.16 21.37 20.13
CA ALA A 307 5.47 22.51 20.99
C ALA A 307 4.38 22.66 22.06
N ASP A 308 4.77 23.03 23.28
CA ASP A 308 3.79 23.48 24.28
C ASP A 308 3.22 24.83 23.82
N LEU A 309 1.95 25.12 24.13
CA LEU A 309 1.24 26.27 23.55
C LEU A 309 1.80 27.64 23.99
N ASP A 310 2.59 27.67 25.06
CA ASP A 310 3.29 28.82 25.61
C ASP A 310 4.80 28.83 25.28
N GLU A 311 5.29 27.83 24.57
CA GLU A 311 6.70 27.68 24.24
C GLU A 311 7.05 28.35 22.90
N HIS A 312 8.20 29.02 22.87
CA HIS A 312 8.79 29.54 21.65
C HIS A 312 10.32 29.51 21.75
N ILE A 313 10.89 28.37 21.38
CA ILE A 313 12.33 28.13 21.25
C ILE A 313 12.69 28.16 19.76
N ASP A 314 13.56 29.10 19.38
CA ASP A 314 14.17 29.13 18.05
C ASP A 314 15.39 28.19 18.06
N ASP A 315 15.19 26.93 17.62
CA ASP A 315 16.22 25.90 17.60
C ASP A 315 16.26 25.14 16.28
N ASN A 316 17.43 25.20 15.63
CA ASN A 316 17.71 24.47 14.40
C ASN A 316 18.27 23.06 14.63
N THR A 317 18.36 22.58 15.89
CA THR A 317 18.84 21.21 16.19
C THR A 317 17.74 20.14 16.16
N GLY A 318 16.51 20.50 15.78
CA GLY A 318 15.36 19.61 15.75
C GLY A 318 14.70 19.42 17.12
N TYR A 319 14.75 20.44 18.00
CA TYR A 319 14.13 20.43 19.33
C TYR A 319 12.68 19.93 19.32
N TYR A 320 11.80 20.56 18.52
CA TYR A 320 10.38 20.21 18.48
C TYR A 320 10.12 18.79 18.00
N SER A 321 10.96 18.30 17.09
CA SER A 321 10.85 16.93 16.61
C SER A 321 11.27 15.90 17.68
N LYS A 322 12.30 16.20 18.47
CA LYS A 322 12.68 15.39 19.65
C LYS A 322 11.59 15.46 20.72
N LYS A 323 10.99 16.63 20.91
CA LYS A 323 9.88 16.85 21.84
C LYS A 323 8.65 16.04 21.44
N LEU A 324 8.36 15.87 20.14
CA LEU A 324 7.32 14.94 19.70
C LEU A 324 7.62 13.51 20.17
N TYR A 325 8.85 13.01 19.99
CA TYR A 325 9.22 11.70 20.52
C TYR A 325 9.06 11.61 22.04
N GLN A 326 9.43 12.66 22.79
CA GLN A 326 9.21 12.71 24.25
C GLN A 326 7.72 12.58 24.59
N GLN A 327 6.85 13.30 23.87
CA GLN A 327 5.41 13.24 24.09
C GLN A 327 4.84 11.87 23.71
N VAL A 328 5.25 11.30 22.57
CA VAL A 328 4.85 9.94 22.15
C VAL A 328 5.19 8.93 23.23
N LEU A 329 6.40 9.00 23.78
CA LEU A 329 6.94 8.08 24.77
C LEU A 329 6.59 8.43 26.22
N ALA A 330 5.85 9.51 26.45
CA ALA A 330 5.46 9.95 27.79
C ALA A 330 4.77 8.80 28.55
N ASN A 331 5.09 8.67 29.83
CA ASN A 331 4.59 7.64 30.74
C ASN A 331 4.96 6.18 30.37
N ILE A 332 5.94 5.96 29.49
CA ILE A 332 6.44 4.63 29.13
C ILE A 332 7.92 4.52 29.52
N THR A 333 8.25 3.58 30.40
CA THR A 333 9.63 3.29 30.76
C THR A 333 10.31 2.49 29.65
N LEU A 334 11.34 3.08 29.04
CA LEU A 334 12.11 2.47 27.96
C LEU A 334 13.44 1.86 28.40
N THR A 335 13.89 2.13 29.63
CA THR A 335 15.12 1.56 30.18
C THR A 335 15.05 0.03 30.18
N ASP A 336 16.10 -0.60 29.65
CA ASP A 336 16.20 -2.06 29.53
C ASP A 336 15.05 -2.73 28.74
N LYS A 337 14.41 -1.99 27.82
CA LYS A 337 13.34 -2.51 26.94
C LYS A 337 13.83 -2.82 25.53
N ASN A 338 13.19 -3.80 24.90
CA ASN A 338 13.30 -4.07 23.46
C ASN A 338 12.27 -3.23 22.70
N ILE A 339 12.75 -2.37 21.80
CA ILE A 339 11.91 -1.40 21.09
C ILE A 339 11.97 -1.70 19.59
N LEU A 340 10.80 -1.69 18.94
CA LEU A 340 10.65 -1.74 17.50
C LEU A 340 9.98 -0.45 17.02
N GLU A 341 10.65 0.31 16.15
CA GLU A 341 10.07 1.47 15.46
C GLU A 341 9.67 1.08 14.04
N VAL A 342 8.39 1.22 13.75
CA VAL A 342 7.75 1.05 12.46
C VAL A 342 7.89 2.35 11.68
N GLY A 343 8.44 2.28 10.47
CA GLY A 343 8.68 3.44 9.61
C GLY A 343 9.67 4.40 10.26
N CYS A 344 10.87 3.90 10.54
CA CYS A 344 11.90 4.67 11.24
C CYS A 344 12.46 5.83 10.41
N GLY A 345 12.13 5.91 9.11
CA GLY A 345 12.65 6.89 8.18
C GLY A 345 14.17 6.94 8.27
N ARG A 346 14.74 8.15 8.33
CA ARG A 346 16.19 8.39 8.38
C ARG A 346 16.85 8.06 9.72
N GLY A 347 16.19 7.35 10.64
CA GLY A 347 16.79 6.82 11.87
C GLY A 347 17.24 7.84 12.93
N ALA A 348 17.11 9.14 12.69
CA ALA A 348 17.50 10.19 13.64
C ALA A 348 16.73 10.11 14.96
N GLY A 349 15.44 9.79 14.89
CA GLY A 349 14.57 9.59 16.05
C GLY A 349 14.95 8.37 16.87
N ALA A 350 15.18 7.24 16.20
CA ALA A 350 15.72 6.02 16.81
C ALA A 350 17.05 6.27 17.53
N ALA A 351 18.00 6.92 16.85
CA ALA A 351 19.30 7.27 17.40
C ALA A 351 19.20 8.18 18.63
N TRP A 352 18.33 9.19 18.57
CA TRP A 352 18.05 10.06 19.71
C TRP A 352 17.42 9.30 20.88
N CYS A 353 16.47 8.40 20.63
CA CYS A 353 15.83 7.59 21.67
C CYS A 353 16.83 6.69 22.40
N VAL A 354 17.72 5.99 21.66
CA VAL A 354 18.73 5.10 22.25
C VAL A 354 19.69 5.87 23.15
N ARG A 355 20.12 7.07 22.71
CA ARG A 355 21.00 7.96 23.49
C ARG A 355 20.31 8.50 24.75
N THR A 356 18.99 8.70 24.69
CA THR A 356 18.22 9.35 25.77
C THR A 356 17.73 8.37 26.83
N TYR A 357 17.25 7.19 26.44
CA TYR A 357 16.46 6.33 27.34
C TYR A 357 17.14 5.02 27.78
N ALA A 358 18.35 4.73 27.29
CA ALA A 358 19.11 3.53 27.64
C ALA A 358 18.30 2.22 27.49
N SER A 359 17.64 2.05 26.35
CA SER A 359 16.95 0.80 26.00
C SER A 359 17.91 -0.39 25.91
N ARG A 360 17.38 -1.62 25.99
CA ARG A 360 18.16 -2.85 25.79
C ARG A 360 18.51 -3.03 24.32
N SER A 361 17.52 -2.83 23.46
CA SER A 361 17.67 -2.86 22.00
C SER A 361 16.66 -1.90 21.36
N TYR A 362 17.02 -1.37 20.20
CA TYR A 362 16.15 -0.55 19.36
C TYR A 362 16.33 -0.96 17.91
N VAL A 363 15.25 -1.43 17.28
CA VAL A 363 15.24 -1.82 15.88
C VAL A 363 14.33 -0.87 15.12
N GLY A 364 14.88 -0.12 14.17
CA GLY A 364 14.08 0.65 13.21
C GLY A 364 13.83 -0.15 11.95
N ILE A 365 12.59 -0.17 11.46
CA ILE A 365 12.25 -0.80 10.18
C ILE A 365 11.66 0.20 9.19
N ASP A 366 12.01 0.03 7.92
CA ASP A 366 11.49 0.81 6.80
C ASP A 366 11.43 -0.07 5.54
N PRO A 367 10.42 0.07 4.67
CA PRO A 367 10.39 -0.68 3.41
C PRO A 367 11.47 -0.25 2.40
N SER A 368 12.04 0.96 2.54
CA SER A 368 13.06 1.47 1.62
C SER A 368 14.47 0.99 1.97
N GLY A 369 15.09 0.27 1.04
CA GLY A 369 16.49 -0.18 1.18
C GLY A 369 17.49 0.97 1.23
N ASP A 370 17.23 2.07 0.52
CA ASP A 370 18.10 3.25 0.50
C ASP A 370 18.07 3.99 1.84
N VAL A 371 16.87 4.11 2.44
CA VAL A 371 16.70 4.70 3.77
C VAL A 371 17.44 3.88 4.83
N ILE A 372 17.32 2.55 4.79
CA ILE A 372 18.03 1.67 5.74
C ILE A 372 19.54 1.74 5.53
N SER A 373 20.01 1.75 4.28
CA SER A 373 21.44 1.90 3.97
C SER A 373 22.01 3.21 4.53
N LEU A 374 21.27 4.32 4.38
CA LEU A 374 21.63 5.61 4.96
C LEU A 374 21.67 5.55 6.50
N CYS A 375 20.69 4.91 7.13
CA CYS A 375 20.65 4.74 8.58
C CYS A 375 21.87 3.96 9.09
N GLU A 376 22.23 2.87 8.42
CA GLU A 376 23.41 2.06 8.77
C GLU A 376 24.71 2.86 8.61
N GLN A 377 24.85 3.61 7.52
CA GLN A 377 26.00 4.49 7.30
C GLN A 377 26.15 5.54 8.40
N CYS A 378 25.03 6.12 8.87
CA CYS A 378 25.05 7.23 9.82
C CYS A 378 25.12 6.80 11.29
N TYR A 379 24.57 5.64 11.63
CA TYR A 379 24.32 5.27 13.03
C TYR A 379 24.87 3.90 13.44
N SER A 380 25.61 3.19 12.56
CA SER A 380 26.22 1.88 12.87
C SER A 380 27.12 1.87 14.11
N THR A 381 27.66 3.02 14.52
CA THR A 381 28.50 3.15 15.72
C THR A 381 27.70 3.25 17.02
N ILE A 382 26.38 3.43 16.96
CA ILE A 382 25.53 3.53 18.16
C ILE A 382 25.23 2.12 18.67
N PRO A 383 25.69 1.74 19.88
CA PRO A 383 25.42 0.42 20.42
C PRO A 383 23.92 0.25 20.70
N ARG A 384 23.41 -0.96 20.46
CA ARG A 384 22.01 -1.37 20.68
C ARG A 384 20.99 -0.80 19.68
N LEU A 385 21.43 -0.05 18.69
CA LEU A 385 20.61 0.41 17.58
C LEU A 385 20.90 -0.43 16.34
N SER A 386 19.86 -0.90 15.67
CA SER A 386 19.96 -1.60 14.38
C SER A 386 18.81 -1.21 13.48
N PHE A 387 19.01 -1.37 12.17
CA PHE A 387 18.01 -1.09 11.16
C PHE A 387 17.75 -2.33 10.30
N MET A 388 16.54 -2.48 9.78
CA MET A 388 16.19 -3.62 8.94
C MET A 388 15.18 -3.22 7.87
N ILE A 389 15.43 -3.66 6.64
CA ILE A 389 14.45 -3.55 5.56
C ILE A 389 13.29 -4.49 5.86
N ALA A 390 12.10 -3.93 6.09
CA ALA A 390 10.90 -4.71 6.29
C ALA A 390 9.65 -3.94 5.87
N ASP A 391 8.72 -4.64 5.23
CA ASP A 391 7.37 -4.15 4.95
C ASP A 391 6.39 -4.83 5.90
N LEU A 392 5.64 -4.03 6.64
CA LEU A 392 4.63 -4.49 7.59
C LEU A 392 3.40 -5.14 6.96
N LYS A 393 3.26 -5.06 5.63
CA LYS A 393 2.32 -5.87 4.85
C LYS A 393 2.76 -7.34 4.75
N THR A 394 3.98 -7.65 5.19
CA THR A 394 4.61 -8.98 5.19
C THR A 394 4.97 -9.43 6.60
N HIS A 395 5.32 -10.72 6.76
CA HIS A 395 5.69 -11.30 8.05
C HIS A 395 7.05 -10.76 8.51
N LEU A 396 7.10 -10.15 9.70
CA LEU A 396 8.34 -9.64 10.26
C LEU A 396 9.20 -10.79 10.83
N SER A 397 10.50 -10.78 10.55
CA SER A 397 11.46 -11.78 11.05
C SER A 397 11.82 -11.62 12.53
N PHE A 398 10.85 -11.25 13.38
CA PHE A 398 10.99 -11.22 14.83
C PHE A 398 10.32 -12.43 15.47
N GLN A 399 10.87 -12.89 16.60
CA GLN A 399 10.22 -13.92 17.40
C GLN A 399 8.92 -13.41 18.02
N ASN A 400 8.00 -14.32 18.31
CA ASN A 400 6.80 -14.00 19.07
C ASN A 400 7.18 -13.44 20.44
N GLU A 401 6.45 -12.44 20.91
CA GLU A 401 6.60 -11.88 22.25
C GLU A 401 8.05 -11.43 22.56
N SER A 402 8.72 -10.81 21.58
CA SER A 402 10.12 -10.37 21.68
C SER A 402 10.28 -8.88 21.97
N MET A 403 9.25 -8.07 21.71
CA MET A 403 9.28 -6.61 21.83
C MET A 403 8.49 -6.14 23.06
N ASP A 404 9.06 -5.24 23.84
CA ASP A 404 8.38 -4.58 24.97
C ASP A 404 7.55 -3.39 24.49
N VAL A 405 8.06 -2.66 23.50
CA VAL A 405 7.44 -1.45 22.95
C VAL A 405 7.52 -1.48 21.43
N VAL A 406 6.40 -1.23 20.76
CA VAL A 406 6.33 -0.97 19.32
C VAL A 406 5.85 0.45 19.11
N LEU A 407 6.56 1.21 18.28
CA LEU A 407 6.29 2.63 18.00
C LEU A 407 5.97 2.79 16.52
N SER A 408 5.01 3.65 16.20
CA SER A 408 4.70 4.09 14.84
C SER A 408 4.40 5.58 14.91
N ILE A 409 5.30 6.39 14.34
CA ILE A 409 5.21 7.85 14.35
C ILE A 409 5.16 8.31 12.90
N GLU A 410 4.08 8.99 12.51
CA GLU A 410 3.87 9.56 11.17
C GLU A 410 4.07 8.57 10.01
N THR A 411 3.81 7.29 10.25
CA THR A 411 3.80 6.29 9.18
C THR A 411 2.52 6.39 8.38
N THR A 412 2.43 7.44 7.56
CA THR A 412 1.35 7.64 6.60
C THR A 412 1.40 6.52 5.55
N ASN A 413 0.23 6.06 5.09
CA ASN A 413 0.07 5.11 3.96
C ASN A 413 0.31 3.61 4.22
N ILE A 414 0.48 3.16 5.47
CA ILE A 414 0.44 1.71 5.77
C ILE A 414 -1.00 1.16 5.71
N PHE A 415 -2.01 2.03 5.89
CA PHE A 415 -3.35 1.63 6.31
C PHE A 415 -4.46 1.79 5.24
N ASP A 416 -4.11 2.03 3.98
CA ASP A 416 -5.09 2.25 2.90
C ASP A 416 -5.89 1.00 2.51
N GLU A 417 -5.45 -0.18 2.98
CA GLU A 417 -6.15 -1.44 2.78
C GLU A 417 -6.49 -2.12 4.10
N ILE A 418 -7.75 -2.53 4.26
CA ILE A 418 -8.22 -3.31 5.44
C ILE A 418 -7.38 -4.57 5.67
N ILE A 419 -6.91 -5.22 4.59
CA ILE A 419 -6.05 -6.41 4.68
C ILE A 419 -4.67 -6.04 5.24
N ALA A 420 -4.11 -4.91 4.81
CA ALA A 420 -2.84 -4.40 5.34
C ALA A 420 -2.97 -4.02 6.83
N VAL A 421 -4.05 -3.31 7.20
CA VAL A 421 -4.36 -2.99 8.61
C VAL A 421 -4.45 -4.26 9.46
N LYS A 422 -5.18 -5.28 9.00
CA LYS A 422 -5.29 -6.54 9.72
C LYS A 422 -3.93 -7.20 9.93
N ARG A 423 -3.14 -7.34 8.87
CA ARG A 423 -1.80 -7.96 8.95
C ARG A 423 -0.88 -7.21 9.90
N PHE A 424 -0.88 -5.88 9.81
CA PHE A 424 -0.12 -5.02 10.70
C PHE A 424 -0.49 -5.26 12.17
N VAL A 425 -1.79 -5.27 12.47
CA VAL A 425 -2.27 -5.51 13.83
C VAL A 425 -1.94 -6.93 14.31
N ASP A 426 -2.07 -7.94 13.44
CA ASP A 426 -1.68 -9.32 13.76
C ASP A 426 -0.18 -9.41 14.10
N GLU A 427 0.68 -8.79 13.30
CA GLU A 427 2.13 -8.79 13.52
C GLU A 427 2.52 -8.04 14.79
N ILE A 428 1.96 -6.85 15.05
CA ILE A 428 2.20 -6.14 16.31
C ILE A 428 1.74 -6.97 17.50
N THR A 429 0.56 -7.58 17.40
CA THR A 429 0.04 -8.46 18.45
C THR A 429 0.99 -9.62 18.70
N ARG A 430 1.56 -10.21 17.64
CA ARG A 430 2.47 -11.35 17.72
C ARG A 430 3.81 -10.99 18.35
N VAL A 431 4.45 -9.91 17.90
CA VAL A 431 5.80 -9.54 18.36
C VAL A 431 5.81 -8.90 19.75
N LEU A 432 4.71 -8.26 20.17
CA LEU A 432 4.63 -7.67 21.50
C LEU A 432 4.58 -8.72 22.61
N THR A 433 5.37 -8.50 23.65
CA THR A 433 5.25 -9.21 24.93
C THR A 433 3.89 -8.96 25.59
N PRO A 434 3.39 -9.90 26.42
CA PRO A 434 2.27 -9.62 27.30
C PRO A 434 2.56 -8.37 28.15
N ASN A 435 1.59 -7.46 28.29
CA ASN A 435 1.73 -6.13 28.90
C ASN A 435 2.60 -5.12 28.14
N GLY A 436 3.16 -5.47 26.98
CA GLY A 436 3.88 -4.56 26.11
C GLY A 436 3.02 -3.44 25.54
N TYR A 437 3.66 -2.39 25.05
CA TYR A 437 3.02 -1.18 24.56
C TYR A 437 3.09 -1.07 23.04
N PHE A 438 1.97 -0.75 22.42
CA PHE A 438 1.97 -0.19 21.07
C PHE A 438 1.61 1.29 21.15
N VAL A 439 2.46 2.16 20.61
CA VAL A 439 2.21 3.60 20.58
C VAL A 439 2.12 4.03 19.13
N TRP A 440 0.99 4.64 18.80
CA TRP A 440 0.76 5.23 17.50
C TRP A 440 0.63 6.75 17.63
N CYS A 441 1.30 7.48 16.75
CA CYS A 441 1.21 8.91 16.67
C CYS A 441 1.16 9.36 15.22
N GLY A 442 0.15 10.13 14.85
CA GLY A 442 0.01 10.60 13.48
C GLY A 442 -1.31 11.30 13.24
N LEU A 443 -1.52 11.63 11.97
CA LEU A 443 -2.77 12.22 11.50
C LEU A 443 -3.89 11.19 11.50
N CYS A 444 -5.10 11.65 11.80
CA CYS A 444 -6.37 10.93 11.65
C CYS A 444 -7.29 11.71 10.73
N ASN A 445 -8.24 10.97 10.14
CA ASN A 445 -9.25 11.48 9.22
C ASN A 445 -8.67 12.02 7.90
N VAL A 446 -7.45 11.58 7.52
CA VAL A 446 -6.76 11.93 6.25
C VAL A 446 -5.99 10.76 5.59
N ASP A 447 -5.72 9.66 6.30
CA ASP A 447 -4.71 8.66 5.88
C ASP A 447 -5.07 7.19 6.23
N GLY A 448 -6.35 6.87 6.43
CA GLY A 448 -6.80 5.52 6.78
C GLY A 448 -6.47 5.07 8.22
N SER A 449 -5.75 5.88 9.01
CA SER A 449 -5.43 5.58 10.42
C SER A 449 -6.66 5.42 11.32
N SER A 450 -7.81 6.00 10.96
CA SER A 450 -9.08 5.75 11.66
C SER A 450 -9.44 4.25 11.61
N LEU A 451 -9.20 3.58 10.49
CA LEU A 451 -9.40 2.13 10.37
C LEU A 451 -8.43 1.35 11.27
N LEU A 452 -7.18 1.78 11.39
CA LEU A 452 -6.21 1.17 12.29
C LEU A 452 -6.69 1.26 13.75
N ILE A 453 -7.04 2.47 14.19
CA ILE A 453 -7.48 2.71 15.56
C ILE A 453 -8.76 1.92 15.84
N ASP A 454 -9.71 1.88 14.92
CA ASP A 454 -10.93 1.08 15.04
C ASP A 454 -10.61 -0.42 15.14
N TYR A 455 -9.68 -0.92 14.32
CA TYR A 455 -9.29 -2.33 14.33
C TYR A 455 -8.57 -2.72 15.63
N LEU A 456 -7.65 -1.88 16.12
CA LEU A 456 -6.97 -2.09 17.40
C LEU A 456 -7.94 -2.01 18.58
N THR A 457 -8.93 -1.13 18.51
CA THR A 457 -9.96 -0.99 19.55
C THR A 457 -10.90 -2.20 19.57
N ALA A 458 -11.26 -2.72 18.40
CA ALA A 458 -12.06 -3.93 18.25
C ALA A 458 -11.26 -5.21 18.55
N ASN A 459 -9.93 -5.15 18.53
CA ASN A 459 -9.07 -6.28 18.82
C ASN A 459 -9.03 -6.58 20.33
N ASN A 460 -9.50 -7.77 20.71
CA ASN A 460 -9.56 -8.21 22.10
C ASN A 460 -8.18 -8.32 22.78
N ALA A 461 -7.06 -8.28 22.04
CA ALA A 461 -5.72 -8.32 22.58
C ALA A 461 -5.25 -7.01 23.22
N PHE A 462 -5.87 -5.85 22.92
CA PHE A 462 -5.40 -4.55 23.39
C PHE A 462 -6.38 -3.86 24.34
N ILE A 463 -5.82 -2.95 25.16
CA ILE A 463 -6.56 -1.90 25.88
C ILE A 463 -5.96 -0.55 25.51
N ILE A 464 -6.80 0.47 25.36
CA ILE A 464 -6.35 1.86 25.22
C ILE A 464 -5.99 2.37 26.61
N LYS A 465 -4.74 2.79 26.80
CA LYS A 465 -4.26 3.43 28.03
C LYS A 465 -4.42 4.94 27.99
N GLU A 466 -4.07 5.54 26.86
CA GLU A 466 -4.14 6.99 26.65
C GLU A 466 -4.53 7.27 25.20
N LYS A 467 -5.33 8.31 24.98
CA LYS A 467 -5.67 8.85 23.66
C LYS A 467 -5.76 10.37 23.78
N VAL A 468 -4.82 11.07 23.15
CA VAL A 468 -4.65 12.52 23.30
C VAL A 468 -4.61 13.16 21.92
N ASN A 469 -5.47 14.17 21.70
CA ASN A 469 -5.41 15.01 20.51
C ASN A 469 -4.31 16.07 20.73
N ILE A 470 -3.29 16.05 19.89
CA ILE A 470 -2.14 16.95 19.95
C ILE A 470 -2.10 17.93 18.77
N THR A 471 -3.20 18.05 18.01
CA THR A 471 -3.28 18.89 16.80
C THR A 471 -2.80 20.32 17.04
N ARG A 472 -3.23 20.93 18.15
CA ARG A 472 -2.84 22.31 18.47
C ARG A 472 -1.34 22.46 18.74
N ASN A 473 -0.74 21.49 19.42
CA ASN A 473 0.69 21.48 19.71
C ASN A 473 1.53 21.28 18.45
N VAL A 474 1.04 20.47 17.52
CA VAL A 474 1.67 20.24 16.21
C VAL A 474 1.55 21.47 15.32
N LEU A 475 0.37 22.09 15.23
CA LEU A 475 0.16 23.36 14.52
C LEU A 475 1.08 24.45 15.07
N HIS A 476 1.17 24.58 16.39
CA HIS A 476 2.07 25.54 17.04
C HIS A 476 3.53 25.27 16.70
N ALA A 477 3.98 24.01 16.71
CA ALA A 477 5.33 23.65 16.28
C ALA A 477 5.59 23.99 14.81
N LEU A 478 4.61 23.79 13.93
CA LEU A 478 4.70 24.12 12.50
C LEU A 478 4.79 25.63 12.28
N ASP A 479 4.06 26.43 13.05
CA ASP A 479 4.11 27.89 12.99
C ASP A 479 5.51 28.42 13.37
N ILE A 480 6.11 27.88 14.43
CA ILE A 480 7.45 28.27 14.88
C ILE A 480 8.51 27.87 13.84
N GLN A 481 8.39 26.66 13.28
CA GLN A 481 9.35 26.12 12.31
C GLN A 481 9.10 26.58 10.87
N ASN A 482 8.10 27.44 10.62
CA ASN A 482 7.65 27.76 9.28
C ASN A 482 8.78 28.35 8.42
N ASN A 483 9.45 29.41 8.91
CA ASN A 483 10.49 30.10 8.14
C ASN A 483 11.64 29.17 7.75
N SER A 484 12.15 28.36 8.69
CA SER A 484 13.25 27.44 8.41
C SER A 484 12.87 26.36 7.40
N ARG A 485 11.63 25.86 7.44
CA ARG A 485 11.14 24.85 6.49
C ARG A 485 10.89 25.46 5.11
N VAL A 486 10.36 26.68 5.05
CA VAL A 486 10.20 27.45 3.80
C VAL A 486 11.56 27.67 3.15
N ASP A 487 12.54 28.19 3.90
CA ASP A 487 13.90 28.46 3.41
C ASP A 487 14.58 27.18 2.91
N PHE A 488 14.39 26.06 3.60
CA PHE A 488 14.90 24.77 3.16
C PHE A 488 14.30 24.36 1.81
N ILE A 489 12.97 24.39 1.69
CA ILE A 489 12.29 23.99 0.46
C ILE A 489 12.70 24.91 -0.71
N ASP A 490 12.75 26.22 -0.49
CA ASP A 490 13.11 27.18 -1.53
C ASP A 490 14.55 27.05 -2.00
N ARG A 491 15.46 26.66 -1.10
CA ARG A 491 16.88 26.53 -1.42
C ARG A 491 17.22 25.24 -2.15
N TYR A 492 16.59 24.13 -1.78
CA TYR A 492 17.05 22.80 -2.18
C TYR A 492 16.08 22.01 -3.08
N ILE A 493 14.81 22.41 -3.14
CA ILE A 493 13.79 21.73 -3.95
C ILE A 493 13.51 22.52 -5.22
N GLN A 494 13.37 21.82 -6.35
CA GLN A 494 13.10 22.47 -7.63
C GLN A 494 11.71 23.15 -7.63
N PRO A 495 11.54 24.31 -8.29
CA PRO A 495 10.29 25.08 -8.24
C PRO A 495 9.02 24.30 -8.57
N ALA A 496 9.10 23.34 -9.50
CA ALA A 496 7.97 22.49 -9.89
C ALA A 496 7.47 21.55 -8.77
N GLU A 497 8.26 21.35 -7.72
CA GLU A 497 8.04 20.37 -6.65
C GLU A 497 7.84 21.04 -5.29
N GLN A 498 8.12 22.35 -5.18
CA GLN A 498 8.05 23.10 -3.93
C GLN A 498 6.64 23.11 -3.34
N GLU A 499 5.60 23.39 -4.12
CA GLU A 499 4.21 23.41 -3.63
C GLU A 499 3.83 22.10 -2.92
N TYR A 500 4.24 20.97 -3.52
CA TYR A 500 4.04 19.65 -2.95
C TYR A 500 4.85 19.47 -1.66
N CYS A 501 6.15 19.76 -1.70
CA CYS A 501 7.03 19.65 -0.55
C CYS A 501 6.53 20.46 0.66
N ARG A 502 5.94 21.64 0.40
CA ARG A 502 5.31 22.49 1.42
C ARG A 502 4.11 21.80 2.07
N LEU A 503 3.27 21.12 1.29
CA LEU A 503 2.13 20.32 1.80
C LEU A 503 2.61 19.23 2.77
N PHE A 504 3.66 18.47 2.42
CA PHE A 504 4.17 17.37 3.26
C PHE A 504 4.98 17.84 4.46
N ALA A 505 5.64 18.99 4.34
CA ALA A 505 6.28 19.66 5.47
C ALA A 505 5.27 20.27 6.46
N GLY A 506 3.96 20.22 6.16
CA GLY A 506 2.89 20.70 7.01
C GLY A 506 2.80 22.23 7.10
N LEU A 507 3.22 22.96 6.06
CA LEU A 507 3.36 24.42 6.18
C LEU A 507 2.02 25.17 6.24
N PRO A 508 1.96 26.30 6.97
CA PRO A 508 0.85 27.25 6.89
C PRO A 508 0.48 27.61 5.45
N GLY A 509 -0.83 27.71 5.17
CA GLY A 509 -1.36 27.99 3.83
C GLY A 509 -1.46 26.77 2.91
N THR A 510 -1.14 25.57 3.42
CA THR A 510 -1.37 24.31 2.70
C THR A 510 -2.71 23.68 3.11
N GLU A 511 -3.32 22.90 2.23
CA GLU A 511 -4.61 22.24 2.49
C GLU A 511 -4.57 21.38 3.77
N LEU A 512 -3.46 20.70 4.03
CA LEU A 512 -3.32 19.81 5.18
C LEU A 512 -3.24 20.59 6.51
N TYR A 513 -2.50 21.69 6.53
CA TYR A 513 -2.47 22.63 7.65
C TYR A 513 -3.86 23.23 7.89
N ASP A 514 -4.51 23.73 6.83
CA ASP A 514 -5.85 24.33 6.91
C ASP A 514 -6.89 23.34 7.42
N ASN A 515 -6.81 22.07 7.00
CA ASN A 515 -7.68 21.01 7.48
C ASN A 515 -7.48 20.75 8.98
N MET A 516 -6.26 20.79 9.49
CA MET A 516 -6.01 20.69 10.92
C MET A 516 -6.55 21.90 11.69
N GLN A 517 -6.30 23.11 11.19
CA GLN A 517 -6.78 24.35 11.82
C GLN A 517 -8.32 24.38 11.91
N GLN A 518 -8.99 23.85 10.89
CA GLN A 518 -10.46 23.81 10.78
C GLN A 518 -11.07 22.55 11.41
N GLY A 519 -10.26 21.67 12.03
CA GLY A 519 -10.71 20.45 12.70
C GLY A 519 -11.21 19.34 11.75
N ARG A 520 -10.89 19.43 10.45
CA ARG A 520 -11.18 18.39 9.46
C ARG A 520 -10.13 17.27 9.43
N ALA A 521 -8.90 17.58 9.83
CA ALA A 521 -7.86 16.61 10.13
C ALA A 521 -7.47 16.78 11.60
N GLU A 522 -7.06 15.70 12.25
CA GLU A 522 -6.62 15.75 13.64
C GLU A 522 -5.34 14.98 13.81
N TYR A 523 -4.47 15.44 14.69
CA TYR A 523 -3.22 14.76 15.03
C TYR A 523 -3.36 14.14 16.42
N TRP A 524 -3.14 12.82 16.51
CA TRP A 524 -3.39 12.06 17.73
C TRP A 524 -2.15 11.29 18.19
N ARG A 525 -2.06 11.12 19.51
CA ARG A 525 -1.21 10.13 20.18
C ARG A 525 -2.12 9.10 20.85
N VAL A 526 -1.91 7.83 20.56
CA VAL A 526 -2.68 6.72 21.15
C VAL A 526 -1.75 5.66 21.68
N VAL A 527 -1.92 5.33 22.96
CA VAL A 527 -1.15 4.30 23.66
C VAL A 527 -2.04 3.10 23.91
N PHE A 528 -1.65 1.97 23.32
CA PHE A 528 -2.28 0.67 23.54
C PHE A 528 -1.37 -0.20 24.43
N ARG A 529 -1.99 -1.06 25.24
CA ARG A 529 -1.29 -2.09 26.01
C ARG A 529 -1.84 -3.47 25.67
N LYS A 530 -0.95 -4.42 25.36
CA LYS A 530 -1.33 -5.81 25.10
C LYS A 530 -1.76 -6.49 26.41
N LYS A 531 -2.92 -7.13 26.43
CA LYS A 531 -3.43 -7.89 27.59
C LYS A 531 -2.58 -9.14 27.82
N THR A 532 -2.42 -9.53 29.08
CA THR A 532 -1.94 -10.86 29.43
C THR A 532 -3.02 -11.89 29.12
N THR A 533 -2.77 -12.78 28.16
CA THR A 533 -3.52 -14.02 28.05
C THR A 533 -3.08 -14.94 29.19
N LYS A 534 -3.97 -15.24 30.14
CA LYS A 534 -3.74 -16.37 31.05
C LYS A 534 -3.66 -17.61 30.14
N LYS A 535 -2.48 -18.21 30.00
CA LYS A 535 -2.40 -19.59 29.52
C LYS A 535 -3.12 -20.42 30.57
N THR A 536 -4.35 -20.84 30.29
CA THR A 536 -4.97 -21.91 31.06
C THR A 536 -4.02 -23.10 30.92
N PRO A 537 -3.48 -23.65 32.03
CA PRO A 537 -2.70 -24.86 31.94
C PRO A 537 -3.58 -25.90 31.27
N ILE A 538 -3.09 -26.50 30.19
CA ILE A 538 -3.67 -27.74 29.69
C ILE A 538 -3.33 -28.76 30.79
N VAL A 539 -4.31 -29.07 31.63
CA VAL A 539 -4.23 -30.12 32.66
C VAL A 539 -4.41 -31.47 31.99
#